data_AF-A0A0R0JQE5-F1
#
_entry.id   AF-A0A0R0JQE5-F1
#
_cell.length_a   1.000
_cell.length_b   1.000
_cell.length_c   1.000
_cell.angle_alpha   90.00
_cell.angle_beta   90.00
_cell.angle_gamma   90.00
#
_symmetry.space_group_name_H-M   'P 1'
#
loop_
_entity.id
_entity.type
_entity.pdbx_description
1 polymer ?
#
loop_
_entity_poly.entity_id
_entity_poly.type
_entity_poly.pdbx_seq_one_letter_code
_entity_poly.pdbx_strand_id
1 'polypeptide(L)'
;MFPPRHYTTCLLLFLLVLSDFSISESQSPWAAKKKRMRDKVRNMFYHAYDNYMTHAFPHDELKPISKTFTNSLSELGNLKLEHLPQDYNGSALTLIESLSSLVIMGNYTEFERAVLWLSENLTFDVDARINLFECNIRVLGGLVSAHLLASDSSKKFFQGAYKNQLLALAEDLGKRFLPAFNTPTGLPYAWINLKVLHRALKV
;
A
#
# COMPACT_ATOMS: atom_id res chain seq x y z
N MET A 1 -4.98 28.39 65.79
CA MET A 1 -4.85 27.22 64.90
C MET A 1 -5.98 27.29 63.87
N PHE A 2 -5.83 28.13 62.84
CA PHE A 2 -6.76 28.20 61.70
C PHE A 2 -6.04 27.57 60.50
N PRO A 3 -6.58 26.50 59.88
CA PRO A 3 -5.90 25.82 58.80
C PRO A 3 -5.99 26.66 57.51
N PRO A 4 -4.99 26.58 56.61
CA PRO A 4 -4.90 27.43 55.44
C PRO A 4 -5.91 26.98 54.38
N ARG A 5 -7.13 27.51 54.46
CA ARG A 5 -8.29 27.18 53.61
C ARG A 5 -8.15 27.62 52.14
N HIS A 6 -7.11 28.40 51.81
CA HIS A 6 -6.94 29.01 50.49
C HIS A 6 -6.25 28.09 49.45
N TYR A 7 -5.47 27.09 49.85
CA TYR A 7 -4.77 26.22 48.89
C TYR A 7 -5.71 25.18 48.26
N THR A 8 -6.68 24.68 49.03
CA THR A 8 -7.65 23.69 48.52
C THR A 8 -8.63 24.30 47.52
N THR A 9 -9.05 25.55 47.72
CA THR A 9 -9.90 26.26 46.76
C THR A 9 -9.15 26.56 45.46
N CYS A 10 -7.88 26.98 45.53
CA CYS A 10 -7.05 27.15 44.33
C CYS A 10 -6.83 25.83 43.57
N LEU A 11 -6.61 24.71 44.28
CA LEU A 11 -6.43 23.41 43.64
C LEU A 11 -7.73 22.94 42.96
N LEU A 12 -8.88 23.10 43.60
CA LEU A 12 -10.18 22.76 43.00
C LEU A 12 -10.50 23.65 41.79
N LEU A 13 -10.23 24.95 41.87
CA LEU A 13 -10.38 25.86 40.73
C LEU A 13 -9.43 25.48 39.59
N PHE A 14 -8.19 25.12 39.89
CA PHE A 14 -7.23 24.66 38.89
C PHE A 14 -7.67 23.35 38.23
N LEU A 15 -8.19 22.39 39.01
CA LEU A 15 -8.75 21.15 38.50
C LEU A 15 -9.98 21.39 37.61
N LEU A 16 -10.86 22.32 37.99
CA LEU A 16 -12.02 22.71 37.17
C LEU A 16 -11.57 23.37 35.85
N VAL A 17 -10.62 24.30 35.89
CA VAL A 17 -10.05 24.94 34.69
C VAL A 17 -9.36 23.92 33.80
N LEU A 18 -8.61 22.97 34.36
CA LEU A 18 -8.01 21.87 33.60
C LEU A 18 -9.07 20.97 32.96
N SER A 19 -10.17 20.69 33.66
CA SER A 19 -11.27 19.90 33.10
C SER A 19 -11.99 20.64 31.96
N ASP A 20 -12.22 21.94 32.10
CA ASP A 20 -12.85 22.76 31.05
C ASP A 20 -11.93 22.88 29.82
N PHE A 21 -10.62 23.05 30.01
CA PHE A 21 -9.66 23.09 28.91
C PHE A 21 -9.57 21.73 28.19
N SER A 22 -9.54 20.63 28.94
CA SER A 22 -9.52 19.27 28.39
C SER A 22 -10.81 18.93 27.62
N ILE A 23 -11.97 19.37 28.12
CA ILE A 23 -13.27 19.16 27.47
C ILE A 23 -13.36 20.00 26.19
N SER A 24 -12.94 21.27 26.24
CA SER A 24 -12.95 22.20 25.10
C SER A 24 -12.09 21.70 23.94
N GLU A 25 -10.90 21.15 24.23
CA GLU A 25 -10.03 20.59 23.19
C GLU A 25 -10.60 19.29 22.60
N SER A 26 -11.27 18.45 23.42
CA SER A 26 -11.91 17.21 22.97
C SER A 26 -13.11 17.42 22.04
N GLN A 27 -13.77 18.58 22.09
CA GLN A 27 -15.01 18.86 21.37
C GLN A 27 -14.96 20.11 20.48
N SER A 28 -13.77 20.58 20.11
CA SER A 28 -13.68 21.59 19.05
C SER A 28 -14.38 21.08 17.77
N PRO A 29 -15.24 21.89 17.12
CA PRO A 29 -15.87 21.53 15.84
C PRO A 29 -14.87 21.03 14.79
N TRP A 30 -13.61 21.50 14.86
CA TRP A 30 -12.52 21.05 14.00
C TRP A 30 -12.07 19.61 14.32
N ALA A 31 -11.93 19.27 15.61
CA ALA A 31 -11.60 17.90 16.04
C ALA A 31 -12.69 16.91 15.61
N ALA A 32 -13.97 17.28 15.79
CA ALA A 32 -15.11 16.50 15.33
C ALA A 32 -15.12 16.32 13.80
N LYS A 33 -14.86 17.40 13.04
CA LYS A 33 -14.75 17.35 11.58
C LYS A 33 -13.59 16.46 11.14
N LYS A 34 -12.41 16.58 11.75
CA LYS A 34 -11.22 15.78 11.45
C LYS A 34 -11.49 14.29 11.66
N LYS A 35 -12.09 13.92 12.79
CA LYS A 35 -12.51 12.53 13.08
C LYS A 35 -13.47 12.01 12.01
N ARG A 36 -14.53 12.77 11.71
CA ARG A 36 -15.51 12.40 10.66
C ARG A 36 -14.87 12.20 9.29
N MET A 37 -13.94 13.07 8.89
CA MET A 37 -13.26 12.93 7.60
C MET A 37 -12.32 11.73 7.57
N ARG A 38 -11.56 11.49 8.65
CA ARG A 38 -10.72 10.29 8.79
C ARG A 38 -11.55 9.01 8.63
N ASP A 39 -12.68 8.95 9.32
CA ASP A 39 -13.55 7.77 9.28
C ASP A 39 -14.23 7.62 7.90
N LYS A 40 -14.57 8.73 7.23
CA LYS A 40 -15.04 8.71 5.83
C LYS A 40 -13.97 8.15 4.87
N VAL A 41 -12.71 8.60 4.98
CA VAL A 41 -11.60 8.09 4.16
C VAL A 41 -11.37 6.60 4.39
N ARG A 42 -11.42 6.15 5.66
CA ARG A 42 -11.35 4.72 5.99
C ARG A 42 -12.47 3.93 5.30
N ASN A 43 -13.71 4.42 5.36
CA ASN A 43 -14.85 3.74 4.73
C ASN A 43 -14.72 3.70 3.19
N MET A 44 -14.18 4.75 2.58
CA MET A 44 -13.93 4.77 1.13
C MET A 44 -12.86 3.76 0.72
N PHE A 45 -11.79 3.63 1.52
CA PHE A 45 -10.77 2.61 1.28
C PHE A 45 -11.37 1.20 1.32
N TYR A 46 -12.09 0.85 2.39
CA TYR A 46 -12.69 -0.50 2.48
C TYR A 46 -13.77 -0.73 1.43
N HIS A 47 -14.55 0.29 1.06
CA HIS A 47 -15.46 0.18 -0.07
C HIS A 47 -14.72 -0.24 -1.36
N ALA A 48 -13.59 0.38 -1.68
CA ALA A 48 -12.82 0.00 -2.86
C ALA A 48 -12.13 -1.37 -2.69
N TYR A 49 -11.45 -1.57 -1.57
CA TYR A 49 -10.67 -2.77 -1.26
C TYR A 49 -11.56 -4.02 -1.23
N ASP A 50 -12.68 -3.99 -0.51
CA ASP A 50 -13.56 -5.16 -0.37
C ASP A 50 -14.23 -5.53 -1.70
N ASN A 51 -14.58 -4.53 -2.54
CA ASN A 51 -15.11 -4.79 -3.87
C ASN A 51 -14.04 -5.37 -4.81
N TYR A 52 -12.79 -4.93 -4.71
CA TYR A 52 -11.68 -5.54 -5.43
C TYR A 52 -11.50 -7.01 -5.00
N MET A 53 -11.46 -7.28 -3.70
CA MET A 53 -11.33 -8.64 -3.17
C MET A 53 -12.50 -9.55 -3.58
N THR A 54 -13.69 -8.99 -3.75
CA THR A 54 -14.90 -9.76 -4.12
C THR A 54 -15.00 -10.03 -5.62
N HIS A 55 -14.62 -9.08 -6.47
CA HIS A 55 -14.98 -9.10 -7.90
C HIS A 55 -13.78 -9.20 -8.85
N ALA A 56 -12.56 -8.96 -8.37
CA ALA A 56 -11.39 -8.85 -9.23
C ALA A 56 -10.18 -9.64 -8.76
N PHE A 57 -9.99 -9.86 -7.45
CA PHE A 57 -8.86 -10.65 -6.97
C PHE A 57 -8.84 -12.07 -7.58
N PRO A 58 -7.69 -12.58 -8.08
CA PRO A 58 -6.32 -12.03 -7.99
C PRO A 58 -5.84 -11.21 -9.20
N HIS A 59 -6.74 -10.77 -10.07
CA HIS A 59 -6.40 -9.91 -11.21
C HIS A 59 -5.90 -8.52 -10.75
N ASP A 60 -5.37 -7.72 -11.67
CA ASP A 60 -4.71 -6.47 -11.32
C ASP A 60 -5.66 -5.42 -10.75
N GLU A 61 -6.77 -5.15 -11.45
CA GLU A 61 -7.66 -4.05 -11.14
C GLU A 61 -9.14 -4.42 -11.32
N LEU A 62 -9.98 -3.80 -10.51
CA LEU A 62 -11.43 -3.90 -10.59
C LEU A 62 -11.99 -2.94 -11.66
N LYS A 63 -12.88 -3.44 -12.52
CA LYS A 63 -13.79 -2.62 -13.34
C LYS A 63 -15.10 -2.42 -12.58
N PRO A 64 -15.34 -1.26 -11.93
CA PRO A 64 -16.39 -1.12 -10.93
C PRO A 64 -17.81 -1.17 -11.51
N ILE A 65 -18.01 -0.68 -12.74
CA ILE A 65 -19.34 -0.66 -13.39
C ILE A 65 -19.77 -2.07 -13.78
N SER A 66 -18.88 -2.84 -14.42
CA SER A 66 -19.17 -4.19 -14.88
C SER A 66 -18.97 -5.26 -13.79
N LYS A 67 -18.34 -4.91 -12.65
CA LYS A 67 -17.90 -5.85 -11.61
C LYS A 67 -17.05 -7.00 -12.16
N THR A 68 -16.22 -6.66 -13.13
CA THR A 68 -15.22 -7.57 -13.71
C THR A 68 -13.83 -7.05 -13.37
N PHE A 69 -12.80 -7.59 -14.00
CA PHE A 69 -11.42 -7.16 -13.79
C PHE A 69 -10.72 -6.77 -15.09
N THR A 70 -9.50 -6.25 -14.94
CA THR A 70 -8.48 -6.22 -15.99
C THR A 70 -7.15 -6.70 -15.42
N ASN A 71 -6.29 -7.22 -16.30
CA ASN A 71 -4.88 -7.48 -16.01
C ASN A 71 -4.07 -6.32 -16.59
N SER A 72 -4.21 -5.15 -15.96
CA SER A 72 -3.78 -3.85 -16.48
C SER A 72 -2.27 -3.68 -16.56
N LEU A 73 -1.44 -4.50 -15.90
CA LEU A 73 0.00 -4.22 -15.83
C LEU A 73 0.68 -4.10 -17.21
N SER A 74 0.24 -4.87 -18.20
CA SER A 74 0.70 -4.77 -19.61
C SER A 74 -0.01 -3.69 -20.44
N GLU A 75 -1.11 -3.16 -19.92
CA GLU A 75 -1.91 -2.07 -20.51
C GLU A 75 -1.37 -0.69 -20.07
N LEU A 76 -0.74 -0.60 -18.89
CA LEU A 76 -0.21 0.65 -18.34
C LEU A 76 0.87 1.27 -19.25
N GLY A 77 0.67 2.53 -19.61
CA GLY A 77 1.50 3.24 -20.60
C GLY A 77 1.35 2.72 -22.04
N ASN A 78 0.50 1.72 -22.29
CA ASN A 78 0.26 1.09 -23.59
C ASN A 78 -1.10 1.52 -24.14
N LEU A 79 -1.26 2.80 -24.46
CA LEU A 79 -2.55 3.38 -24.91
C LEU A 79 -3.14 2.72 -26.17
N LYS A 80 -2.30 2.04 -26.97
CA LYS A 80 -2.72 1.32 -28.18
C LYS A 80 -3.07 -0.15 -27.93
N LEU A 81 -2.82 -0.67 -26.71
CA LEU A 81 -3.05 -2.06 -26.34
C LEU A 81 -2.36 -3.05 -27.30
N GLU A 82 -1.17 -2.69 -27.79
CA GLU A 82 -0.37 -3.51 -28.71
C GLU A 82 0.51 -4.49 -27.93
N HIS A 83 0.77 -5.68 -28.50
CA HIS A 83 1.65 -6.69 -27.91
C HIS A 83 1.26 -7.14 -26.49
N LEU A 84 -0.05 -7.21 -26.21
CA LEU A 84 -0.52 -7.77 -24.94
C LEU A 84 -0.15 -9.26 -24.85
N PRO A 85 0.35 -9.71 -23.69
CA PRO A 85 0.66 -11.11 -23.45
C PRO A 85 -0.61 -11.98 -23.50
N GLN A 86 -0.51 -13.15 -24.10
CA GLN A 86 -1.65 -14.09 -24.19
C GLN A 86 -1.88 -14.85 -22.87
N ASP A 87 -0.80 -15.15 -22.13
CA ASP A 87 -0.84 -16.00 -20.94
C ASP A 87 -0.70 -15.20 -19.62
N TYR A 88 -0.88 -13.88 -19.65
CA TYR A 88 -0.80 -13.05 -18.44
C TYR A 88 -2.11 -13.06 -17.67
N ASN A 89 -2.05 -13.53 -16.42
CA ASN A 89 -3.24 -13.68 -15.58
C ASN A 89 -3.26 -12.74 -14.35
N GLY A 90 -2.61 -11.58 -14.46
CA GLY A 90 -2.57 -10.58 -13.40
C GLY A 90 -1.48 -10.85 -12.36
N SER A 91 -1.18 -9.81 -11.59
CA SER A 91 -0.15 -9.76 -10.55
C SER A 91 -0.72 -9.21 -9.23
N ALA A 92 -2.05 -9.22 -9.07
CA ALA A 92 -2.76 -8.65 -7.93
C ALA A 92 -2.33 -7.20 -7.63
N LEU A 93 -2.18 -6.36 -8.67
CA LEU A 93 -1.67 -5.00 -8.59
C LEU A 93 -2.35 -4.17 -7.49
N THR A 94 -3.68 -4.15 -7.45
CA THR A 94 -4.45 -3.43 -6.41
C THR A 94 -4.15 -3.94 -5.01
N LEU A 95 -3.91 -5.26 -4.84
CA LEU A 95 -3.54 -5.82 -3.54
C LEU A 95 -2.18 -5.28 -3.08
N ILE A 96 -1.18 -5.28 -3.98
CA ILE A 96 0.17 -4.76 -3.71
C ILE A 96 0.10 -3.29 -3.29
N GLU A 97 -0.63 -2.47 -4.06
CA GLU A 97 -0.79 -1.04 -3.78
C GLU A 97 -1.55 -0.76 -2.48
N SER A 98 -2.41 -1.68 -2.06
CA SER A 98 -3.21 -1.55 -0.84
C SER A 98 -2.44 -1.93 0.44
N LEU A 99 -1.33 -2.67 0.34
CA LEU A 99 -0.59 -3.18 1.50
C LEU A 99 -0.20 -2.09 2.50
N SER A 100 0.44 -1.02 2.04
CA SER A 100 0.84 0.09 2.93
C SER A 100 -0.36 0.74 3.60
N SER A 101 -1.48 0.87 2.88
CA SER A 101 -2.73 1.43 3.41
C SER A 101 -3.33 0.55 4.51
N LEU A 102 -3.31 -0.77 4.35
CA LEU A 102 -3.74 -1.72 5.38
C LEU A 102 -2.95 -1.53 6.68
N VAL A 103 -1.62 -1.39 6.58
CA VAL A 103 -0.75 -1.14 7.75
C VAL A 103 -1.06 0.21 8.39
N ILE A 104 -1.21 1.28 7.60
CA ILE A 104 -1.52 2.63 8.09
C ILE A 104 -2.90 2.66 8.79
N MET A 105 -3.87 1.89 8.29
CA MET A 105 -5.20 1.79 8.88
C MET A 105 -5.29 0.85 10.09
N GLY A 106 -4.22 0.12 10.40
CA GLY A 106 -4.14 -0.80 11.52
C GLY A 106 -4.81 -2.16 11.27
N ASN A 107 -5.05 -2.52 10.01
CA ASN A 107 -5.62 -3.82 9.65
C ASN A 107 -4.51 -4.84 9.37
N TYR A 108 -3.81 -5.21 10.45
CA TYR A 108 -2.65 -6.10 10.38
C TYR A 108 -3.04 -7.53 10.00
N THR A 109 -4.22 -8.00 10.40
CA THR A 109 -4.72 -9.33 10.02
C THR A 109 -4.91 -9.46 8.51
N GLU A 110 -5.51 -8.45 7.86
CA GLU A 110 -5.63 -8.47 6.40
C GLU A 110 -4.27 -8.27 5.71
N PHE A 111 -3.43 -7.39 6.25
CA PHE A 111 -2.07 -7.26 5.73
C PHE A 111 -1.31 -8.59 5.74
N GLU A 112 -1.34 -9.34 6.84
CA GLU A 112 -0.66 -10.63 6.95
C GLU A 112 -1.23 -11.66 5.97
N ARG A 113 -2.55 -11.73 5.82
CA ARG A 113 -3.23 -12.59 4.84
C ARG A 113 -2.81 -12.23 3.41
N ALA A 114 -2.76 -10.95 3.08
CA ALA A 114 -2.33 -10.47 1.77
C ALA A 114 -0.85 -10.78 1.49
N VAL A 115 0.04 -10.55 2.46
CA VAL A 115 1.46 -10.87 2.34
C VAL A 115 1.69 -12.36 2.12
N LEU A 116 1.00 -13.21 2.88
CA LEU A 116 1.10 -14.65 2.75
C LEU A 116 0.68 -15.09 1.34
N TRP A 117 -0.49 -14.63 0.88
CA TRP A 117 -1.00 -14.96 -0.45
C TRP A 117 -0.03 -14.51 -1.55
N LEU A 118 0.48 -13.27 -1.48
CA LEU A 118 1.45 -12.75 -2.45
C LEU A 118 2.72 -13.60 -2.45
N SER A 119 3.24 -13.98 -1.28
CA SER A 119 4.46 -14.79 -1.18
C SER A 119 4.31 -16.20 -1.75
N GLU A 120 3.10 -16.75 -1.73
CA GLU A 120 2.81 -18.11 -2.21
C GLU A 120 2.39 -18.15 -3.68
N ASN A 121 1.84 -17.06 -4.22
CA ASN A 121 1.15 -17.07 -5.53
C ASN A 121 1.72 -16.06 -6.54
N LEU A 122 2.36 -14.98 -6.10
CA LEU A 122 2.88 -13.96 -7.02
C LEU A 122 4.21 -14.41 -7.63
N THR A 123 4.24 -14.48 -8.95
CA THR A 123 5.47 -14.63 -9.72
C THR A 123 5.63 -13.50 -10.71
N PHE A 124 6.83 -12.94 -10.80
CA PHE A 124 7.20 -12.00 -11.86
C PHE A 124 7.83 -12.70 -13.07
N ASP A 125 7.88 -14.03 -13.09
CA ASP A 125 8.35 -14.80 -14.24
C ASP A 125 7.27 -14.93 -15.32
N VAL A 126 6.91 -13.78 -15.92
CA VAL A 126 5.82 -13.66 -16.88
C VAL A 126 6.33 -13.10 -18.20
N ASP A 127 5.91 -13.70 -19.31
CA ASP A 127 6.25 -13.27 -20.67
C ASP A 127 5.41 -12.06 -21.08
N ALA A 128 5.57 -10.96 -20.35
CA ALA A 128 4.76 -9.77 -20.47
C ALA A 128 5.65 -8.55 -20.71
N ARG A 129 5.37 -7.81 -21.78
CA ARG A 129 5.93 -6.49 -22.00
C ARG A 129 5.22 -5.51 -21.07
N ILE A 130 5.99 -4.86 -20.19
CA ILE A 130 5.48 -3.91 -19.20
C ILE A 130 6.20 -2.57 -19.32
N ASN A 131 5.52 -1.50 -18.92
CA ASN A 131 6.14 -0.20 -18.78
C ASN A 131 6.98 -0.19 -17.49
N LEU A 132 8.28 0.08 -17.63
CA LEU A 132 9.22 0.07 -16.53
C LEU A 132 8.88 1.11 -15.46
N PHE A 133 8.51 2.32 -15.89
CA PHE A 133 8.20 3.41 -14.97
C PHE A 133 6.96 3.07 -14.13
N GLU A 134 5.88 2.64 -14.79
CA GLU A 134 4.62 2.28 -14.13
C GLU A 134 4.81 1.12 -13.15
N CYS A 135 5.49 0.05 -13.56
CA CYS A 135 5.74 -1.10 -12.70
C CYS A 135 6.67 -0.74 -11.52
N ASN A 136 7.65 0.14 -11.75
CA ASN A 136 8.52 0.62 -10.69
C ASN A 136 7.77 1.40 -9.61
N ILE A 137 6.91 2.34 -9.98
CA ILE A 137 6.20 3.16 -8.98
C ILE A 137 5.06 2.41 -8.29
N ARG A 138 4.35 1.53 -8.99
CA ARG A 138 3.17 0.82 -8.45
C ARG A 138 3.54 -0.46 -7.72
N VAL A 139 4.40 -1.28 -8.33
CA VAL A 139 4.73 -2.61 -7.82
C VAL A 139 5.96 -2.56 -6.93
N LEU A 140 7.13 -2.17 -7.48
CA LEU A 140 8.37 -2.14 -6.69
C LEU A 140 8.25 -1.15 -5.53
N GLY A 141 7.75 0.06 -5.80
CA GLY A 141 7.48 1.08 -4.78
C GLY A 141 6.48 0.60 -3.72
N GLY A 142 5.40 -0.09 -4.12
CA GLY A 142 4.41 -0.66 -3.20
C GLY A 142 5.00 -1.73 -2.29
N LEU A 143 5.71 -2.70 -2.85
CA LEU A 143 6.37 -3.79 -2.11
C LEU A 143 7.39 -3.25 -1.09
N VAL A 144 8.27 -2.33 -1.52
CA VAL A 144 9.29 -1.73 -0.64
C VAL A 144 8.63 -0.88 0.45
N SER A 145 7.64 -0.06 0.12
CA SER A 145 6.94 0.79 1.10
C SER A 145 6.24 -0.06 2.17
N ALA A 146 5.54 -1.11 1.76
CA ALA A 146 4.90 -2.04 2.67
C ALA A 146 5.91 -2.84 3.51
N HIS A 147 7.03 -3.27 2.92
CA HIS A 147 8.13 -3.90 3.65
C HIS A 147 8.68 -2.99 4.76
N LEU A 148 8.99 -1.72 4.45
CA LEU A 148 9.53 -0.78 5.43
C LEU A 148 8.58 -0.55 6.60
N LEU A 149 7.27 -0.48 6.32
CA LEU A 149 6.26 -0.34 7.37
C LEU A 149 6.11 -1.60 8.24
N ALA A 150 6.30 -2.79 7.67
CA ALA A 150 6.19 -4.07 8.37
C ALA A 150 7.44 -4.42 9.19
N SER A 151 8.62 -3.99 8.72
CA SER A 151 9.92 -4.23 9.36
C SER A 151 10.25 -3.20 10.45
N ASP A 152 9.41 -2.19 10.66
CA ASP A 152 9.62 -1.15 11.66
C ASP A 152 9.48 -1.73 13.08
N SER A 153 10.61 -2.06 13.71
CA SER A 153 10.68 -2.62 15.07
C SER A 153 10.04 -1.74 16.15
N SER A 154 9.87 -0.43 15.90
CA SER A 154 9.16 0.45 16.83
C SER A 154 7.67 0.11 16.94
N LYS A 155 7.12 -0.51 15.88
CA LYS A 155 5.75 -0.98 15.78
C LYS A 155 5.69 -2.44 16.21
N LYS A 156 5.40 -2.68 17.49
CA LYS A 156 5.23 -4.02 18.10
C LYS A 156 4.13 -4.90 17.47
N PHE A 157 3.49 -4.48 16.38
CA PHE A 157 2.32 -5.14 15.82
C PHE A 157 2.65 -6.42 15.04
N PHE A 158 3.84 -6.53 14.44
CA PHE A 158 4.21 -7.66 13.58
C PHE A 158 5.09 -8.71 14.27
N GLN A 159 5.09 -8.78 15.61
CA GLN A 159 5.99 -9.66 16.40
C GLN A 159 5.97 -11.12 15.90
N GLY A 160 6.88 -11.45 14.98
CA GLY A 160 7.18 -12.80 14.51
C GLY A 160 6.45 -13.28 13.24
N ALA A 161 5.43 -12.60 12.75
CA ALA A 161 4.65 -13.07 11.59
C ALA A 161 5.27 -12.70 10.24
N TYR A 162 5.76 -11.46 10.11
CA TYR A 162 6.38 -10.97 8.87
C TYR A 162 7.84 -11.45 8.76
N LYS A 163 8.20 -12.09 7.66
CA LYS A 163 9.49 -12.75 7.40
C LYS A 163 10.17 -12.22 6.13
N ASN A 164 10.09 -10.91 5.89
CA ASN A 164 10.69 -10.24 4.73
C ASN A 164 10.16 -10.72 3.36
N GLN A 165 8.96 -11.30 3.29
CA GLN A 165 8.40 -11.83 2.03
C GLN A 165 8.29 -10.75 0.95
N LEU A 166 7.84 -9.55 1.32
CA LEU A 166 7.74 -8.44 0.36
C LEU A 166 9.11 -7.94 -0.11
N LEU A 167 10.14 -8.03 0.73
CA LEU A 167 11.50 -7.69 0.32
C LEU A 167 12.02 -8.70 -0.71
N ALA A 168 11.76 -10.00 -0.52
CA ALA A 168 12.14 -11.02 -1.49
C ALA A 168 11.46 -10.78 -2.85
N LEU A 169 10.16 -10.45 -2.85
CA LEU A 169 9.42 -10.07 -4.06
C LEU A 169 9.99 -8.80 -4.71
N ALA A 170 10.31 -7.78 -3.89
CA ALA A 170 10.90 -6.53 -4.39
C ALA A 170 12.29 -6.76 -5.00
N GLU A 171 13.11 -7.62 -4.39
CA GLU A 171 14.43 -7.97 -4.89
C GLU A 171 14.34 -8.71 -6.22
N ASP A 172 13.44 -9.68 -6.37
CA ASP A 172 13.20 -10.39 -7.63
C ASP A 172 12.80 -9.41 -8.74
N LEU A 173 11.80 -8.56 -8.47
CA LEU A 173 11.35 -7.56 -9.44
C LEU A 173 12.44 -6.56 -9.80
N GLY A 174 13.18 -6.06 -8.80
CA GLY A 174 14.29 -5.12 -9.01
C GLY A 174 15.39 -5.73 -9.88
N LYS A 175 15.76 -7.00 -9.67
CA LYS A 175 16.72 -7.71 -10.54
C LYS A 175 16.22 -7.81 -11.97
N ARG A 176 14.93 -8.10 -12.15
CA ARG A 176 14.29 -8.15 -13.48
C ARG A 176 14.30 -6.80 -14.19
N PHE A 177 14.35 -5.67 -13.47
CA PHE A 177 14.44 -4.33 -14.07
C PHE A 177 15.84 -3.96 -14.57
N LEU A 178 16.90 -4.54 -14.01
CA LEU A 178 18.29 -4.15 -14.32
C LEU A 178 18.64 -4.18 -15.81
N PRO A 179 18.20 -5.17 -16.62
CA PRO A 179 18.49 -5.18 -18.05
C PRO A 179 18.01 -3.94 -18.80
N ALA A 180 16.96 -3.24 -18.33
CA ALA A 180 16.49 -2.02 -18.99
C ALA A 180 17.55 -0.89 -18.98
N PHE A 181 18.48 -0.90 -18.02
CA PHE A 181 19.53 0.11 -17.89
C PHE A 181 20.76 -0.20 -18.76
N ASN A 182 20.81 -1.37 -19.41
CA ASN A 182 21.90 -1.76 -20.31
C ASN A 182 21.76 -1.06 -21.67
N THR A 183 21.84 0.27 -21.67
CA THR A 183 21.76 1.13 -22.85
C THR A 183 23.08 1.90 -23.04
N PRO A 184 23.41 2.34 -24.26
CA PRO A 184 24.63 3.11 -24.51
C PRO A 184 24.74 4.41 -23.68
N THR A 185 23.61 4.97 -23.26
CA THR A 185 23.55 6.21 -22.47
C THR A 185 23.42 5.96 -20.97
N GLY A 186 23.14 4.73 -20.53
CA GLY A 186 22.76 4.39 -19.16
C GLY A 186 21.33 4.80 -18.78
N LEU A 187 20.59 5.47 -19.68
CA LEU A 187 19.17 5.76 -19.48
C LEU A 187 18.34 4.52 -19.75
N PRO A 188 17.35 4.18 -18.89
CA PRO A 188 16.61 2.95 -19.05
C PRO A 188 15.69 2.96 -20.28
N TYR A 189 15.50 1.80 -20.89
CA TYR A 189 14.40 1.58 -21.82
C TYR A 189 13.05 1.73 -21.11
N ALA A 190 12.08 2.33 -21.79
CA ALA A 190 10.72 2.52 -21.24
C ALA A 190 9.97 1.19 -21.03
N TRP A 191 10.33 0.16 -21.79
CA TRP A 191 9.65 -1.14 -21.80
C TRP A 191 10.63 -2.26 -21.45
N ILE A 192 10.15 -3.24 -20.70
CA ILE A 192 10.90 -4.46 -20.37
C ILE A 192 9.99 -5.68 -20.44
N ASN A 193 10.56 -6.86 -20.67
CA ASN A 193 9.87 -8.14 -20.51
C ASN A 193 10.33 -8.81 -19.21
N LEU A 194 9.40 -9.13 -18.31
CA LEU A 194 9.73 -9.62 -16.97
C LEU A 194 10.32 -11.04 -16.95
N LYS A 195 10.03 -11.87 -17.95
CA LYS A 195 10.60 -13.23 -18.08
C LYS A 195 12.09 -13.20 -18.37
N VAL A 196 12.57 -12.15 -19.02
CA VAL A 196 13.93 -12.12 -19.56
C VAL A 196 14.88 -11.49 -18.56
N LEU A 197 15.55 -12.31 -17.75
CA LEU A 197 16.53 -11.84 -16.76
C LEU A 197 17.75 -11.11 -17.39
N HIS A 198 18.01 -11.30 -18.69
CA HIS A 198 19.29 -10.90 -19.32
C HIS A 198 19.20 -10.12 -20.66
N ARG A 199 18.01 -9.74 -21.14
CA ARG A 199 17.86 -9.03 -22.42
C ARG A 199 16.70 -8.04 -22.37
N ALA A 200 16.99 -6.75 -22.46
CA ALA A 200 15.99 -5.75 -22.78
C ALA A 200 15.58 -5.89 -24.26
N LEU A 201 14.27 -5.78 -24.52
CA LEU A 201 13.73 -5.76 -25.87
C LEU A 201 14.15 -4.44 -26.54
N LYS A 202 14.88 -4.53 -27.66
CA LYS A 202 15.07 -3.39 -28.56
C LYS A 202 13.74 -3.16 -29.29
N VAL A 203 13.19 -1.96 -29.16
CA VAL A 203 12.04 -1.48 -29.93
C VAL A 203 12.39 -1.41 -31.40
#